data_AF-A0A0G8AYS9-F1
#
_entry.id   AF-A0A0G8AYS9-F1
#
_cell.length_a   1.000
_cell.length_b   1.000
_cell.length_c   1.000
_cell.angle_alpha   90.00
_cell.angle_beta   90.00
_cell.angle_gamma   90.00
#
_symmetry.space_group_name_H-M   'P 1'
#
loop_
_entity.id
_entity.type
_entity.pdbx_description
1 polymer ?
#
loop_
_entity_poly.entity_id
_entity_poly.type
_entity_poly.pdbx_seq_one_letter_code
_entity_poly.pdbx_strand_id
1 'polypeptide(L)'
;RRFGESRLQEAEPKIRALRQRCPGLEWHFIGQLQANKVRPVARAFVWIHSLDRLGLAQRLDRIAGDEGCCPQVLLQVKLRPDPNKVGFSPEQVTSQLPMLMHLSHLKLLGLMTMAPLGLEREQLHRLFSDCRQLAQQLRSHLPSAVARDFNQLSMGMSRDWPQAVAAGSTIVRIGSDIFGSR
;
A
#
# COMPACT_ATOMS: atom_id res chain seq x y z
N ARG A 1 -13.35 -9.89 4.58
CA ARG A 1 -12.39 -10.69 5.40
C ARG A 1 -10.95 -10.23 5.13
N ARG A 2 -10.67 -8.92 5.29
CA ARG A 2 -9.37 -8.30 5.02
C ARG A 2 -8.87 -7.65 6.30
N PHE A 3 -7.66 -7.96 6.72
CA PHE A 3 -7.07 -7.44 7.96
C PHE A 3 -5.73 -6.77 7.66
N GLY A 4 -5.56 -5.55 8.17
CA GLY A 4 -4.34 -4.78 8.03
C GLY A 4 -3.48 -4.84 9.28
N GLU A 5 -2.18 -5.07 9.13
CA GLU A 5 -1.21 -4.99 10.22
C GLU A 5 -0.05 -4.06 9.85
N SER A 6 0.38 -3.25 10.81
CA SER A 6 1.48 -2.30 10.63
C SER A 6 2.82 -2.82 11.13
N ARG A 7 2.82 -3.88 11.96
CA ARG A 7 4.01 -4.42 12.60
C ARG A 7 4.02 -5.94 12.47
N LEU A 8 5.08 -6.46 11.88
CA LEU A 8 5.24 -7.90 11.64
C LEU A 8 5.16 -8.70 12.95
N GLN A 9 5.77 -8.19 14.03
CA GLN A 9 5.81 -8.85 15.33
C GLN A 9 4.42 -9.03 15.95
N GLU A 10 3.51 -8.07 15.69
CA GLU A 10 2.11 -8.17 16.14
C GLU A 10 1.29 -9.10 15.23
N ALA A 11 1.64 -9.16 13.93
CA ALA A 11 0.91 -9.90 12.92
C ALA A 11 1.19 -11.40 12.90
N GLU A 12 2.46 -11.81 12.99
CA GLU A 12 2.87 -13.22 12.83
C GLU A 12 2.14 -14.18 13.77
N PRO A 13 1.98 -13.89 15.09
CA PRO A 13 1.23 -14.76 15.99
C PRO A 13 -0.24 -14.89 15.58
N LYS A 14 -0.88 -13.78 15.17
CA LYS A 14 -2.29 -13.74 14.76
C LYS A 14 -2.52 -14.53 13.48
N ILE A 15 -1.65 -14.31 12.48
CA ILE A 15 -1.70 -15.04 11.20
C ILE A 15 -1.56 -16.54 11.46
N ARG A 16 -0.58 -16.95 12.27
CA ARG A 16 -0.36 -18.37 12.61
C ARG A 16 -1.57 -18.98 13.32
N ALA A 17 -2.12 -18.30 14.32
CA ALA A 17 -3.25 -18.78 15.10
C ALA A 17 -4.55 -18.89 14.28
N LEU A 18 -4.74 -18.01 13.29
CA LEU A 18 -5.97 -17.93 12.51
C LEU A 18 -5.91 -18.68 11.18
N ARG A 19 -4.71 -19.02 10.67
CA ARG A 19 -4.54 -19.65 9.33
C ARG A 19 -5.39 -20.90 9.13
N GLN A 20 -5.44 -21.79 10.12
CA GLN A 20 -6.25 -23.02 10.05
C GLN A 20 -7.72 -22.80 10.45
N ARG A 21 -7.96 -21.91 11.43
CA ARG A 21 -9.30 -21.69 11.99
C ARG A 21 -10.20 -20.83 11.12
N CYS A 22 -9.61 -19.93 10.33
CA CYS A 22 -10.32 -18.98 9.50
C CYS A 22 -9.68 -18.95 8.10
N PRO A 23 -9.88 -20.00 7.28
CA PRO A 23 -9.40 -19.99 5.91
C PRO A 23 -10.04 -18.84 5.12
N GLY A 24 -9.25 -18.23 4.23
CA GLY A 24 -9.68 -17.10 3.39
C GLY A 24 -9.57 -15.72 4.03
N LEU A 25 -8.84 -15.56 5.14
CA LEU A 25 -8.41 -14.23 5.59
C LEU A 25 -7.30 -13.69 4.69
N GLU A 26 -7.50 -12.50 4.15
CA GLU A 26 -6.47 -11.75 3.45
C GLU A 26 -5.75 -10.81 4.44
N TRP A 27 -4.43 -10.97 4.53
CA TRP A 27 -3.58 -10.13 5.37
C TRP A 27 -2.88 -9.08 4.51
N HIS A 28 -3.00 -7.83 4.93
CA HIS A 28 -2.43 -6.65 4.30
C HIS A 28 -1.36 -6.05 5.22
N PHE A 29 -0.14 -5.93 4.72
CA PHE A 29 0.92 -5.19 5.40
C PHE A 29 0.79 -3.70 5.04
N ILE A 30 0.48 -2.86 6.04
CA ILE A 30 0.19 -1.43 5.86
C ILE A 30 1.16 -0.51 6.62
N GLY A 31 2.14 -1.08 7.31
CA GLY A 31 3.17 -0.34 8.03
C GLY A 31 4.44 -0.13 7.20
N GLN A 32 5.40 0.61 7.73
CA GLN A 32 6.67 0.82 7.02
C GLN A 32 7.47 -0.50 6.95
N LEU A 33 7.82 -0.93 5.73
CA LEU A 33 8.56 -2.17 5.52
C LEU A 33 10.07 -1.94 5.64
N GLN A 34 10.65 -2.51 6.70
CA GLN A 34 12.09 -2.53 6.90
C GLN A 34 12.75 -3.60 6.02
N ALA A 35 13.94 -3.31 5.50
CA ALA A 35 14.61 -4.17 4.53
C ALA A 35 14.89 -5.59 5.08
N ASN A 36 15.27 -5.72 6.35
CA ASN A 36 15.48 -6.99 7.04
C ASN A 36 14.19 -7.80 7.29
N LYS A 37 13.01 -7.20 7.11
CA LYS A 37 11.70 -7.86 7.31
C LYS A 37 10.99 -8.21 6.00
N VAL A 38 11.62 -7.97 4.84
CA VAL A 38 11.01 -8.24 3.53
C VAL A 38 10.62 -9.71 3.36
N ARG A 39 11.51 -10.67 3.67
CA ARG A 39 11.23 -12.11 3.53
C ARG A 39 10.07 -12.61 4.38
N PRO A 40 10.01 -12.36 5.70
CA PRO A 40 8.86 -12.79 6.49
C PRO A 40 7.56 -12.08 6.05
N VAL A 41 7.62 -10.82 5.65
CA VAL A 41 6.43 -10.11 5.13
C VAL A 41 5.94 -10.74 3.81
N ALA A 42 6.83 -11.04 2.86
CA ALA A 42 6.48 -11.69 1.60
C ALA A 42 5.83 -13.08 1.79
N ARG A 43 6.21 -13.82 2.84
CA ARG A 43 5.61 -15.13 3.19
C ARG A 43 4.26 -15.02 3.89
N ALA A 44 4.05 -13.97 4.66
CA ALA A 44 2.92 -13.86 5.58
C ALA A 44 1.74 -13.06 5.01
N PHE A 45 2.00 -12.13 4.09
CA PHE A 45 1.02 -11.17 3.60
C PHE A 45 0.73 -11.35 2.12
N VAL A 46 -0.55 -11.26 1.75
CA VAL A 46 -1.00 -11.27 0.35
C VAL A 46 -0.84 -9.88 -0.26
N TRP A 47 -1.00 -8.83 0.56
CA TRP A 47 -0.93 -7.44 0.15
C TRP A 47 0.16 -6.69 0.89
N ILE A 48 0.90 -5.83 0.19
CA ILE A 48 1.90 -4.92 0.76
C ILE A 48 1.64 -3.52 0.21
N HIS A 49 1.16 -2.62 1.07
CA HIS A 49 0.70 -1.29 0.64
C HIS A 49 1.81 -0.23 0.68
N SER A 50 2.94 -0.57 1.28
CA SER A 50 3.91 0.37 1.84
C SER A 50 5.23 0.41 1.08
N LEU A 51 5.24 0.12 -0.23
CA LEU A 51 6.46 0.23 -1.02
C LEU A 51 6.78 1.72 -1.23
N ASP A 52 7.85 2.20 -0.61
CA ASP A 52 8.16 3.63 -0.49
C ASP A 52 9.40 4.07 -1.30
N ARG A 53 10.14 3.12 -1.88
CA ARG A 53 11.35 3.37 -2.69
C ARG A 53 11.68 2.19 -3.59
N LEU A 54 12.34 2.46 -4.72
CA LEU A 54 12.71 1.44 -5.72
C LEU A 54 13.56 0.29 -5.14
N GLY A 55 14.58 0.60 -4.35
CA GLY A 55 15.45 -0.43 -3.76
C GLY A 55 14.71 -1.41 -2.83
N LEU A 56 13.64 -0.95 -2.18
CA LEU A 56 12.77 -1.84 -1.40
C LEU A 56 11.93 -2.74 -2.30
N ALA A 57 11.36 -2.17 -3.37
CA ALA A 57 10.58 -2.92 -4.36
C ALA A 57 11.43 -4.02 -5.04
N GLN A 58 12.64 -3.69 -5.49
CA GLN A 58 13.59 -4.66 -6.06
C GLN A 58 13.96 -5.77 -5.08
N ARG A 59 14.18 -5.43 -3.81
CA ARG A 59 14.47 -6.43 -2.78
C ARG A 59 13.28 -7.35 -2.53
N LEU A 60 12.06 -6.80 -2.52
CA LEU A 60 10.84 -7.59 -2.37
C LEU A 60 10.63 -8.50 -3.58
N ASP A 61 10.83 -8.01 -4.80
CA ASP A 61 10.71 -8.78 -6.04
C ASP A 61 11.64 -10.00 -6.04
N ARG A 62 12.94 -9.81 -5.77
CA ARG A 62 13.91 -10.91 -5.67
C ARG A 62 13.48 -11.95 -4.64
N ILE A 63 13.06 -11.49 -3.45
CA ILE A 63 12.63 -12.37 -2.37
C ILE A 63 11.34 -13.10 -2.72
N ALA A 64 10.39 -12.44 -3.38
CA ALA A 64 9.16 -13.07 -3.84
C ALA A 64 9.46 -14.19 -4.85
N GLY A 65 10.41 -13.97 -5.76
CA GLY A 65 10.95 -15.00 -6.65
C GLY A 65 11.57 -16.19 -5.88
N ASP A 66 12.47 -15.91 -4.92
CA ASP A 66 13.09 -16.95 -4.07
C ASP A 66 12.04 -17.79 -3.31
N GLU A 67 10.93 -17.18 -2.91
CA GLU A 67 9.85 -17.80 -2.12
C GLU A 67 8.74 -18.41 -2.97
N GLY A 68 8.81 -18.26 -4.30
CA GLY A 68 7.75 -18.71 -5.21
C GLY A 68 6.40 -18.02 -4.95
N CYS A 69 6.40 -16.77 -4.46
CA CYS A 69 5.19 -15.99 -4.23
C CYS A 69 5.10 -14.77 -5.16
N CYS A 70 3.91 -14.18 -5.24
CA CYS A 70 3.65 -12.98 -6.04
C CYS A 70 2.70 -12.04 -5.29
N PRO A 71 3.20 -11.26 -4.30
CA PRO A 71 2.35 -10.39 -3.51
C PRO A 71 1.74 -9.28 -4.36
N GLN A 72 0.55 -8.85 -3.94
CA GLN A 72 -0.14 -7.68 -4.47
C GLN A 72 0.44 -6.43 -3.81
N VAL A 73 0.87 -5.45 -4.60
CA VAL A 73 1.61 -4.30 -4.08
C VAL A 73 1.02 -2.96 -4.51
N LEU A 74 1.13 -1.99 -3.61
CA LEU A 74 0.84 -0.58 -3.87
C LEU A 74 2.08 0.26 -3.62
N LEU A 75 2.22 1.35 -4.37
CA LEU A 75 3.29 2.33 -4.17
C LEU A 75 2.80 3.38 -3.19
N GLN A 76 3.49 3.52 -2.07
CA GLN A 76 3.24 4.56 -1.09
C GLN A 76 3.83 5.89 -1.59
N VAL A 77 2.97 6.85 -1.87
CA VAL A 77 3.35 8.17 -2.38
C VAL A 77 3.11 9.23 -1.31
N LYS A 78 4.12 10.07 -1.10
CA LYS A 78 4.06 11.22 -0.21
C LYS A 78 3.70 12.48 -1.00
N LEU A 79 2.43 12.88 -0.92
CA LEU A 79 1.88 14.02 -1.66
C LEU A 79 1.95 15.35 -0.88
N ARG A 80 2.25 15.29 0.42
CA ARG A 80 2.42 16.46 1.28
C ARG A 80 3.62 16.26 2.20
N PRO A 81 4.27 17.34 2.66
CA PRO A 81 5.33 17.25 3.66
C PRO A 81 4.80 16.63 4.96
N ASP A 82 5.46 15.58 5.42
CA ASP A 82 5.29 15.01 6.76
C ASP A 82 6.62 14.37 7.16
N PRO A 83 7.29 14.86 8.22
CA PRO A 83 8.57 14.32 8.67
C PRO A 83 8.45 12.88 9.20
N ASN A 84 7.24 12.45 9.59
CA ASN A 84 6.99 11.14 10.17
C ASN A 84 6.61 10.08 9.13
N LYS A 85 6.46 10.48 7.85
CA LYS A 85 5.99 9.59 6.78
C LYS A 85 7.01 9.52 5.65
N VAL A 86 7.19 8.31 5.16
CA VAL A 86 8.02 7.99 4.00
C VAL A 86 7.13 7.75 2.77
N GLY A 87 7.73 7.69 1.60
CA GLY A 87 7.03 7.45 0.35
C GLY A 87 7.80 8.06 -0.82
N PHE A 88 7.52 7.57 -2.02
CA PHE A 88 7.98 8.21 -3.24
C PHE A 88 7.39 9.63 -3.32
N SER A 89 8.16 10.58 -3.84
CA SER A 89 7.54 11.78 -4.41
C SER A 89 6.83 11.44 -5.74
N PRO A 90 5.88 12.26 -6.22
CA PRO A 90 5.28 12.11 -7.54
C PRO A 90 6.31 12.00 -8.67
N GLU A 91 7.39 12.77 -8.60
CA GLU A 91 8.46 12.81 -9.59
C GLU A 91 9.29 11.51 -9.53
N GLN A 92 9.59 11.04 -8.33
CA GLN A 92 10.32 9.78 -8.12
C GLN A 92 9.53 8.59 -8.65
N VAL A 93 8.24 8.47 -8.30
CA VAL A 93 7.44 7.32 -8.76
C VAL A 93 7.26 7.34 -10.28
N THR A 94 7.09 8.52 -10.87
CA THR A 94 6.95 8.69 -12.32
C THR A 94 8.23 8.33 -13.05
N SER A 95 9.38 8.89 -12.63
CA SER A 95 10.68 8.62 -13.26
C SER A 95 11.15 7.17 -13.08
N GLN A 96 10.75 6.52 -11.98
CA GLN A 96 11.13 5.14 -11.68
C GLN A 96 10.12 4.10 -12.16
N LEU A 97 8.98 4.52 -12.70
CA LEU A 97 7.93 3.63 -13.22
C LEU A 97 8.47 2.58 -14.20
N PRO A 98 9.36 2.91 -15.15
CA PRO A 98 9.92 1.89 -16.04
C PRO A 98 10.64 0.77 -15.28
N MET A 99 11.45 1.10 -14.27
CA MET A 99 12.16 0.10 -13.47
C MET A 99 11.20 -0.74 -12.62
N LEU A 100 10.15 -0.12 -12.07
CA LEU A 100 9.10 -0.83 -11.34
C LEU A 100 8.35 -1.82 -12.23
N MET A 101 8.23 -1.56 -13.54
CA MET A 101 7.58 -2.46 -14.50
C MET A 101 8.40 -3.68 -14.88
N HIS A 102 9.71 -3.68 -14.62
CA HIS A 102 10.56 -4.86 -14.86
C HIS A 102 10.50 -5.88 -13.71
N LEU A 103 9.83 -5.55 -12.59
CA LEU A 103 9.67 -6.45 -11.45
C LEU A 103 8.66 -7.55 -11.80
N SER A 104 9.12 -8.79 -11.84
CA SER A 104 8.37 -9.93 -12.42
C SER A 104 7.63 -10.76 -11.36
N HIS A 105 7.95 -10.57 -10.08
CA HIS A 105 7.41 -11.32 -8.96
C HIS A 105 6.49 -10.48 -8.07
N LEU A 106 6.08 -9.29 -8.54
CA LEU A 106 5.14 -8.42 -7.82
C LEU A 106 3.96 -8.07 -8.72
N LYS A 107 2.74 -8.10 -8.17
CA LYS A 107 1.56 -7.60 -8.86
C LYS A 107 1.31 -6.15 -8.47
N LEU A 108 1.75 -5.20 -9.31
CA LEU A 108 1.53 -3.79 -9.07
C LEU A 108 0.08 -3.38 -9.38
N LEU A 109 -0.65 -2.90 -8.36
CA LEU A 109 -2.11 -2.68 -8.47
C LEU A 109 -2.57 -1.25 -8.21
N GLY A 110 -1.68 -0.34 -7.80
CA GLY A 110 -2.06 1.06 -7.60
C GLY A 110 -1.21 1.80 -6.58
N LEU A 111 -1.84 2.77 -5.92
CA LEU A 111 -1.18 3.69 -5.00
C LEU A 111 -1.73 3.58 -3.58
N MET A 112 -0.89 3.99 -2.63
CA MET A 112 -1.24 4.21 -1.25
C MET A 112 -0.81 5.62 -0.85
N THR A 113 -1.64 6.32 -0.08
CA THR A 113 -1.20 7.55 0.57
C THR A 113 -1.79 7.69 1.98
N MET A 114 -1.13 8.53 2.78
CA MET A 114 -1.53 8.89 4.13
C MET A 114 -1.52 10.40 4.25
N ALA A 115 -2.59 10.95 4.81
CA ALA A 115 -2.63 12.36 5.14
C ALA A 115 -1.73 12.65 6.37
N PRO A 116 -0.99 13.77 6.35
CA PRO A 116 -0.44 14.36 7.56
C PRO A 116 -1.55 14.61 8.60
N LEU A 117 -1.17 14.61 9.88
CA LEU A 117 -2.09 14.99 10.95
C LEU A 117 -2.49 16.48 10.83
N GLY A 118 -3.73 16.79 11.18
CA GLY A 118 -4.21 18.18 11.27
C GLY A 118 -4.62 18.81 9.94
N LEU A 119 -4.75 18.04 8.85
CA LEU A 119 -5.36 18.56 7.63
C LEU A 119 -6.88 18.72 7.79
N GLU A 120 -7.38 19.86 7.30
CA GLU A 120 -8.81 20.15 7.24
C GLU A 120 -9.51 19.37 6.12
N ARG A 121 -10.84 19.27 6.18
CA ARG A 121 -11.66 18.46 5.25
C ARG A 121 -11.35 18.75 3.78
N GLU A 122 -11.21 20.02 3.42
CA GLU A 122 -10.93 20.41 2.04
C GLU A 122 -9.51 20.02 1.61
N GLN A 123 -8.52 20.19 2.50
CA GLN A 123 -7.14 19.77 2.24
C GLN A 123 -7.02 18.26 2.09
N LEU A 124 -7.75 17.49 2.90
CA LEU A 124 -7.86 16.04 2.78
C LEU A 124 -8.45 15.63 1.42
N HIS A 125 -9.57 16.25 1.03
CA HIS A 125 -10.19 15.96 -0.26
C HIS A 125 -9.26 16.27 -1.44
N ARG A 126 -8.56 17.41 -1.41
CA ARG A 126 -7.54 17.75 -2.42
C ARG A 126 -6.40 16.72 -2.44
N LEU A 127 -5.84 16.35 -1.28
CA LEU A 127 -4.78 15.35 -1.18
C LEU A 127 -5.18 14.01 -1.80
N PHE A 128 -6.37 13.51 -1.50
CA PHE A 128 -6.85 12.24 -2.05
C PHE A 128 -7.19 12.35 -3.55
N SER A 129 -7.66 13.51 -3.99
CA SER A 129 -7.90 13.77 -5.42
C SER A 129 -6.58 13.80 -6.21
N ASP A 130 -5.54 14.42 -5.68
CA ASP A 130 -4.19 14.41 -6.26
C ASP A 130 -3.66 12.97 -6.38
N CYS A 131 -3.90 12.12 -5.38
CA CYS A 131 -3.51 10.71 -5.42
C CYS A 131 -4.19 9.96 -6.57
N ARG A 132 -5.50 10.17 -6.74
CA ARG A 132 -6.26 9.58 -7.85
C ARG A 132 -5.75 10.08 -9.21
N GLN A 133 -5.49 11.38 -9.35
CA GLN A 133 -4.97 11.97 -10.58
C GLN A 133 -3.59 11.40 -10.92
N LEU A 134 -2.69 11.31 -9.94
CA LEU A 134 -1.38 10.68 -10.14
C LEU A 134 -1.52 9.22 -10.58
N ALA A 135 -2.43 8.45 -9.97
CA ALA A 135 -2.67 7.07 -10.38
C ALA A 135 -3.15 6.98 -11.84
N GLN A 136 -4.03 7.90 -12.28
CA GLN A 136 -4.50 7.97 -13.67
C GLN A 136 -3.36 8.35 -14.63
N GLN A 137 -2.51 9.30 -14.26
CA GLN A 137 -1.33 9.67 -15.04
C GLN A 137 -0.39 8.49 -15.21
N LEU A 138 0.02 7.84 -14.11
CA LEU A 138 0.89 6.66 -14.15
C LEU A 138 0.27 5.57 -15.01
N ARG A 139 -1.04 5.31 -14.85
CA ARG A 139 -1.78 4.30 -15.63
C ARG A 139 -1.69 4.49 -17.14
N SER A 140 -1.66 5.74 -17.63
CA SER A 140 -1.50 6.01 -19.07
C SER A 140 -0.12 5.65 -19.64
N HIS A 141 0.89 5.48 -18.78
CA HIS A 141 2.24 5.05 -19.14
C HIS A 141 2.48 3.55 -18.91
N LEU A 142 1.48 2.82 -18.40
CA LEU A 142 1.60 1.39 -18.13
C LEU A 142 1.24 0.55 -19.36
N PRO A 143 1.88 -0.62 -19.55
CA PRO A 143 1.42 -1.61 -20.52
C PRO A 143 -0.05 -1.97 -20.29
N SER A 144 -0.86 -2.14 -21.34
CA SER A 144 -2.32 -2.35 -21.24
C SER A 144 -2.73 -3.47 -20.27
N ALA A 145 -1.94 -4.55 -20.19
CA ALA A 145 -2.18 -5.66 -19.27
C ALA A 145 -2.08 -5.22 -17.79
N VAL A 146 -1.08 -4.41 -17.44
CA VAL A 146 -0.89 -3.88 -16.08
C VAL A 146 -1.86 -2.73 -15.83
N ALA A 147 -2.04 -1.84 -16.82
CA ALA A 147 -2.93 -0.70 -16.75
C ALA A 147 -4.38 -1.11 -16.43
N ARG A 148 -4.85 -2.28 -16.88
CA ARG A 148 -6.20 -2.78 -16.55
C ARG A 148 -6.43 -2.93 -15.05
N ASP A 149 -5.42 -3.44 -14.35
CA ASP A 149 -5.49 -3.81 -12.93
C ASP A 149 -4.95 -2.70 -12.00
N PHE A 150 -4.23 -1.70 -12.53
CA PHE A 150 -3.73 -0.55 -11.78
C PHE A 150 -4.87 0.45 -11.45
N ASN A 151 -5.70 0.10 -10.49
CA ASN A 151 -6.90 0.86 -10.12
C ASN A 151 -7.12 0.99 -8.60
N GLN A 152 -6.19 0.49 -7.78
CA GLN A 152 -6.33 0.49 -6.34
C GLN A 152 -5.80 1.79 -5.73
N LEU A 153 -6.61 2.40 -4.87
CA LEU A 153 -6.28 3.59 -4.12
C LEU A 153 -6.48 3.30 -2.63
N SER A 154 -5.38 2.96 -1.96
CA SER A 154 -5.35 2.74 -0.52
C SER A 154 -5.16 4.07 0.19
N MET A 155 -6.25 4.75 0.53
CA MET A 155 -6.25 6.05 1.19
C MET A 155 -7.49 6.23 2.07
N GLY A 156 -7.35 7.01 3.13
CA GLY A 156 -8.36 7.11 4.18
C GLY A 156 -8.15 6.11 5.32
N MET A 157 -8.28 6.62 6.54
CA MET A 157 -8.23 5.97 7.84
C MET A 157 -9.45 6.44 8.65
N SER A 158 -9.60 5.98 9.89
CA SER A 158 -10.75 6.31 10.76
C SER A 158 -11.20 7.78 10.72
N ARG A 159 -10.27 8.74 10.68
CA ARG A 159 -10.57 10.18 10.75
C ARG A 159 -10.93 10.85 9.42
N ASP A 160 -10.55 10.25 8.29
CA ASP A 160 -10.56 10.90 6.97
C ASP A 160 -11.08 9.99 5.84
N TRP A 161 -11.57 8.80 6.16
CA TRP A 161 -12.12 7.88 5.17
C TRP A 161 -13.31 8.44 4.37
N PRO A 162 -14.21 9.28 4.91
CA PRO A 162 -15.30 9.83 4.10
C PRO A 162 -14.79 10.71 2.95
N GLN A 163 -13.76 11.53 3.22
CA GLN A 163 -13.10 12.39 2.22
C GLN A 163 -12.34 11.54 1.21
N ALA A 164 -11.70 10.46 1.66
CA ALA A 164 -11.02 9.51 0.79
C ALA A 164 -11.98 8.79 -0.16
N VAL A 165 -13.14 8.32 0.34
CA VAL A 165 -14.18 7.69 -0.47
C VAL A 165 -14.75 8.68 -1.48
N ALA A 166 -15.05 9.91 -1.07
CA ALA A 166 -15.51 10.96 -1.98
C ALA A 166 -14.51 11.28 -3.10
N ALA A 167 -13.21 11.12 -2.83
CA ALA A 167 -12.13 11.27 -3.81
C ALA A 167 -11.84 10.00 -4.64
N GLY A 168 -12.53 8.88 -4.38
CA GLY A 168 -12.43 7.64 -5.15
C GLY A 168 -11.53 6.55 -4.53
N SER A 169 -11.32 6.55 -3.21
CA SER A 169 -10.62 5.47 -2.52
C SER A 169 -11.27 4.10 -2.79
N THR A 170 -10.44 3.09 -3.06
CA THR A 170 -10.90 1.69 -3.19
C THR A 170 -10.60 0.88 -1.94
N ILE A 171 -9.67 1.34 -1.09
CA ILE A 171 -9.31 0.70 0.17
C ILE A 171 -9.15 1.77 1.27
N VAL A 172 -10.05 1.74 2.25
CA VAL A 172 -9.94 2.51 3.49
C VAL A 172 -9.38 1.63 4.61
N ARG A 173 -8.62 2.22 5.55
CA ARG A 173 -7.92 1.52 6.63
C ARG A 173 -8.50 1.91 7.99
N ILE A 174 -9.58 1.26 8.40
CA ILE A 174 -10.32 1.61 9.62
C ILE A 174 -9.83 0.78 10.80
N GLY A 175 -9.38 1.46 11.86
CA GLY A 175 -8.88 0.83 13.08
C GLY A 175 -9.76 1.18 14.28
N SER A 176 -9.55 2.38 14.83
CA SER A 176 -10.25 2.86 16.04
C SER A 176 -11.76 2.79 15.98
N ASP A 177 -12.36 3.00 14.80
CA ASP A 177 -13.82 3.03 14.69
C ASP A 177 -14.43 1.62 14.69
N ILE A 178 -13.60 0.59 14.48
CA ILE A 178 -14.01 -0.83 14.56
C ILE A 178 -13.61 -1.44 15.91
N PHE A 179 -12.38 -1.18 16.36
CA PHE A 179 -11.79 -1.89 17.50
C PHE A 179 -11.66 -1.03 18.77
N GLY A 180 -12.02 0.25 18.72
CA GLY A 180 -11.84 1.20 19.81
C GLY A 180 -10.39 1.72 19.94
N SER A 181 -10.16 2.52 21.00
CA SER A 181 -8.82 2.92 21.41
C SER A 181 -8.04 1.74 21.98
N ARG A 182 -6.71 1.75 21.79
CA ARG A 182 -5.81 0.84 22.47
C ARG A 182 -5.62 1.24 23.93
#